data_AF-A0A2E5NKW1-F1
#
_entry.id   AF-A0A2E5NKW1-F1
#
_cell.length_a   1.000
_cell.length_b   1.000
_cell.length_c   1.000
_cell.angle_alpha   90.00
_cell.angle_beta   90.00
_cell.angle_gamma   90.00
#
_symmetry.space_group_name_H-M   'P 1'
#
loop_
_entity.id
_entity.type
_entity.pdbx_description
1 polymer ?
#
loop_
_entity_poly.entity_id
_entity_poly.type
_entity_poly.pdbx_seq_one_letter_code
_entity_poly.pdbx_strand_id
1 'polypeptide(L)'
;MNVLRFLILLFAVSSGVSAQECDYPPLVSIPSGADSTMDELLAAQGAIREYMASMNEYMDCVDAELTAAGDDAPEEYKAIMLSRYNAAVAEMETIASDFNVEVQAYREANPEGD
;
A
#
# COMPACT_ATOMS: atom_id res chain seq x y z
N MET A 1 -37.48 46.73 26.66
CA MET A 1 -37.81 46.85 25.22
C MET A 1 -36.89 45.90 24.49
N ASN A 2 -37.49 45.02 23.70
CA ASN A 2 -36.89 43.90 23.00
C ASN A 2 -35.88 44.35 21.94
N VAL A 3 -35.34 43.37 21.21
CA VAL A 3 -34.64 43.48 19.91
C VAL A 3 -33.12 43.71 20.12
N LEU A 4 -32.16 42.85 19.73
CA LEU A 4 -32.11 41.90 18.63
C LEU A 4 -31.01 40.86 18.89
N ARG A 5 -31.32 39.59 18.66
CA ARG A 5 -30.34 38.49 18.47
C ARG A 5 -29.49 38.77 17.24
N PHE A 6 -28.17 38.57 17.30
CA PHE A 6 -27.39 37.98 16.20
C PHE A 6 -26.10 37.36 16.77
N LEU A 7 -26.15 36.05 17.01
CA LEU A 7 -24.98 35.18 17.16
C LEU A 7 -24.47 34.89 15.75
N ILE A 8 -23.25 35.31 15.42
CA ILE A 8 -22.53 34.81 14.24
C ILE A 8 -21.22 34.20 14.73
N LEU A 9 -21.26 32.90 14.98
CA LEU A 9 -20.09 32.03 15.08
C LEU A 9 -19.64 31.73 13.64
N LEU A 10 -18.61 32.43 13.17
CA LEU A 10 -17.88 32.08 11.95
C LEU A 10 -16.92 30.92 12.29
N PHE A 11 -17.45 29.70 12.24
CA PHE A 11 -16.63 28.50 12.16
C PHE A 11 -16.37 28.23 10.67
N ALA A 12 -15.33 28.84 10.12
CA ALA A 12 -14.78 28.41 8.84
C ALA A 12 -13.95 27.15 9.11
N VAL A 13 -14.61 25.98 9.11
CA VAL A 13 -13.89 24.72 8.91
C VAL A 13 -13.56 24.67 7.43
N SER A 14 -12.40 25.21 7.05
CA SER A 14 -11.75 24.79 5.83
C SER A 14 -11.31 23.35 6.06
N SER A 15 -12.14 22.39 5.67
CA SER A 15 -11.70 21.03 5.41
C SER A 15 -10.73 21.14 4.24
N GLY A 16 -9.46 21.45 4.53
CA GLY A 16 -8.40 21.22 3.57
C GLY A 16 -8.51 19.74 3.23
N VAL A 17 -8.90 19.45 1.99
CA VAL A 17 -8.50 18.19 1.37
C VAL A 17 -6.99 18.25 1.42
N SER A 18 -6.40 17.61 2.41
CA SER A 18 -5.00 17.24 2.35
C SER A 18 -4.89 16.47 1.03
N ALA A 19 -4.23 17.05 0.03
CA ALA A 19 -3.72 16.25 -1.07
C ALA A 19 -2.70 15.32 -0.41
N GLN A 20 -3.18 14.18 0.10
CA GLN A 20 -2.31 13.11 0.50
C GLN A 20 -1.75 12.58 -0.81
N GLU A 21 -0.50 12.93 -1.09
CA GLU A 21 0.29 12.25 -2.11
C GLU A 21 0.15 10.74 -1.88
N CYS A 22 0.03 9.94 -2.95
CA CYS A 22 -0.08 8.49 -2.78
C CYS A 22 1.17 7.94 -2.09
N ASP A 23 1.02 7.61 -0.80
CA ASP A 23 2.12 7.15 0.05
C ASP A 23 2.49 5.72 -0.32
N TYR A 24 3.76 5.51 -0.64
CA TYR A 24 4.27 4.20 -1.00
C TYR A 24 4.59 3.45 0.30
N PRO A 25 3.95 2.30 0.57
CA PRO A 25 4.11 1.63 1.85
C PRO A 25 5.56 1.16 2.06
N PRO A 26 6.05 1.15 3.31
CA PRO A 26 7.40 0.67 3.59
C PRO A 26 7.51 -0.84 3.33
N LEU A 27 8.61 -1.25 2.71
CA LEU A 27 8.85 -2.64 2.33
C LEU A 27 8.71 -3.60 3.51
N VAL A 28 8.01 -4.71 3.31
CA VAL A 28 7.88 -5.79 4.29
C VAL A 28 9.14 -6.65 4.37
N SER A 29 9.52 -7.06 5.58
CA SER A 29 10.62 -7.98 5.79
C SER A 29 10.18 -9.43 5.58
N ILE A 30 10.95 -10.19 4.81
CA ILE A 30 10.78 -11.64 4.63
C ILE A 30 11.91 -12.35 5.40
N PRO A 31 11.60 -13.13 6.45
CA PRO A 31 12.63 -13.84 7.21
C PRO A 31 13.15 -15.06 6.41
N SER A 32 14.39 -15.48 6.68
CA SER A 32 14.95 -16.68 6.05
C SER A 32 14.25 -17.93 6.57
N GLY A 33 13.62 -18.70 5.70
CA GLY A 33 12.88 -19.90 6.06
C GLY A 33 13.76 -21.03 6.59
N ALA A 34 15.02 -21.11 6.16
CA ALA A 34 15.96 -22.12 6.66
C ALA A 34 16.26 -21.97 8.17
N ASP A 35 16.20 -20.73 8.68
CA ASP A 35 16.50 -20.39 10.08
C ASP A 35 15.24 -19.97 10.88
N SER A 36 14.06 -19.96 10.24
CA SER A 36 12.80 -19.54 10.86
C SER A 36 12.02 -20.70 11.47
N THR A 37 11.17 -20.35 12.43
CA THR A 37 10.09 -21.20 12.94
C THR A 37 8.83 -21.07 12.07
N MET A 38 7.91 -22.04 12.19
CA MET A 38 6.59 -21.95 11.55
C MET A 38 5.82 -20.68 11.99
N ASP A 39 5.89 -20.34 13.27
CA ASP A 39 5.21 -19.16 13.81
C ASP A 39 5.75 -17.85 13.21
N GLU A 40 7.07 -17.76 12.98
CA GLU A 40 7.70 -16.61 12.31
C GLU A 40 7.26 -16.50 10.84
N LEU A 41 7.15 -17.61 10.11
CA LEU A 41 6.66 -17.59 8.73
C LEU A 41 5.17 -17.24 8.63
N LEU A 42 4.35 -17.68 9.60
CA LEU A 42 2.94 -17.28 9.67
C LEU A 42 2.80 -15.79 10.01
N ALA A 43 3.63 -15.26 10.91
CA ALA A 43 3.68 -13.82 11.20
C ALA A 43 4.11 -13.02 9.96
N ALA A 44 5.15 -13.47 9.25
CA ALA A 44 5.59 -12.87 7.99
C ALA A 44 4.48 -12.89 6.92
N GLN A 45 3.75 -14.01 6.79
CA GLN A 45 2.60 -14.10 5.89
C GLN A 45 1.51 -13.07 6.23
N GLY A 46 1.25 -12.84 7.51
CA GLY A 46 0.34 -11.81 7.98
C GLY A 46 0.79 -10.40 7.56
N ALA A 47 2.05 -10.06 7.86
CA ALA A 47 2.63 -8.78 7.48
C ALA A 47 2.66 -8.56 5.96
N ILE A 48 2.95 -9.60 5.17
CA ILE A 48 2.91 -9.54 3.71
C ILE A 48 1.49 -9.26 3.22
N ARG A 49 0.45 -9.86 3.81
CA ARG A 49 -0.94 -9.55 3.42
C ARG A 49 -1.31 -8.10 3.70
N GLU A 50 -0.89 -7.57 4.84
CA GLU A 50 -1.07 -6.15 5.18
C GLU A 50 -0.34 -5.26 4.18
N TYR A 51 0.90 -5.60 3.84
CA TYR A 51 1.67 -4.92 2.80
C TYR A 51 0.96 -4.91 1.44
N MET A 52 0.45 -6.08 1.01
CA MET A 52 -0.31 -6.18 -0.25
C MET A 52 -1.56 -5.31 -0.24
N ALA A 53 -2.26 -5.21 0.91
CA ALA A 53 -3.41 -4.33 1.05
C ALA A 53 -3.02 -2.85 0.92
N SER A 54 -1.97 -2.41 1.60
CA SER A 54 -1.47 -1.04 1.48
C SER A 54 -0.94 -0.71 0.07
N MET A 55 -0.34 -1.68 -0.61
CA MET A 55 0.07 -1.51 -2.01
C MET A 55 -1.12 -1.36 -2.97
N ASN A 56 -2.22 -2.07 -2.71
CA ASN A 56 -3.45 -1.87 -3.47
C ASN A 56 -4.04 -0.47 -3.23
N GLU A 57 -4.06 -0.01 -1.97
CA GLU A 57 -4.49 1.36 -1.64
C GLU A 57 -3.63 2.42 -2.35
N TYR A 58 -2.31 2.20 -2.43
CA TYR A 58 -1.40 3.04 -3.21
C TYR A 58 -1.77 3.04 -4.70
N MET A 59 -1.97 1.87 -5.31
CA MET A 59 -2.34 1.75 -6.72
C MET A 59 -3.68 2.41 -7.04
N ASP A 60 -4.69 2.25 -6.17
CA ASP A 60 -5.99 2.91 -6.29
C ASP A 60 -5.83 4.45 -6.24
N CYS A 61 -4.94 4.95 -5.38
CA CYS A 61 -4.62 6.38 -5.32
C CYS A 61 -3.94 6.87 -6.60
N VAL A 62 -2.97 6.12 -7.14
CA VAL A 62 -2.29 6.46 -8.41
C VAL A 62 -3.30 6.53 -9.55
N ASP A 63 -4.24 5.59 -9.62
CA ASP A 63 -5.31 5.61 -10.63
C ASP A 63 -6.26 6.82 -10.44
N ALA A 64 -6.57 7.18 -9.19
CA ALA A 64 -7.37 8.36 -8.89
C ALA A 64 -6.66 9.68 -9.29
N GLU A 65 -5.36 9.81 -9.06
CA GLU A 65 -4.54 10.94 -9.52
C GLU A 65 -4.51 11.05 -11.04
N LEU A 66 -4.41 9.92 -11.75
CA LEU A 66 -4.46 9.88 -13.21
C LEU A 66 -5.85 10.26 -13.73
N THR A 67 -6.89 9.70 -13.13
CA THR A 67 -8.30 10.00 -13.47
C THR A 67 -8.62 11.48 -13.24
N ALA A 68 -8.17 12.06 -12.13
CA ALA A 68 -8.38 13.46 -11.80
C ALA A 68 -7.66 14.42 -12.77
N ALA A 69 -6.53 14.01 -13.34
CA ALA A 69 -5.81 14.77 -14.36
C ALA A 69 -6.55 14.80 -15.71
N GLY A 70 -7.37 13.78 -15.99
CA GLY A 70 -8.22 13.69 -17.17
C GLY A 70 -7.48 13.36 -18.48
N ASP A 71 -8.25 13.26 -19.57
CA ASP A 71 -7.75 12.81 -20.87
C ASP A 71 -6.74 13.78 -21.51
N ASP A 72 -6.80 15.06 -21.18
CA ASP A 72 -5.89 16.08 -21.71
C ASP A 72 -4.58 16.18 -20.92
N ALA A 73 -4.37 15.32 -19.91
CA ALA A 73 -3.12 15.27 -19.16
C ALA A 73 -1.92 15.02 -20.10
N PRO A 74 -0.75 15.63 -19.84
CA PRO A 74 0.44 15.43 -20.65
C PRO A 74 0.80 13.93 -20.76
N GLU A 75 1.20 13.49 -21.95
CA GLU A 75 1.58 12.08 -22.18
C GLU A 75 2.67 11.60 -21.22
N GLU A 76 3.64 12.47 -20.93
CA GLU A 76 4.70 12.20 -19.95
C GLU A 76 4.14 11.94 -18.54
N TYR A 77 3.13 12.70 -18.12
CA TYR A 77 2.47 12.48 -16.83
C TYR A 77 1.77 11.12 -16.80
N LYS A 78 1.00 10.78 -17.84
CA LYS A 78 0.33 9.46 -17.94
C LYS A 78 1.35 8.32 -17.90
N ALA A 79 2.47 8.45 -18.60
CA ALA A 79 3.55 7.47 -18.61
C ALA A 79 4.18 7.29 -17.22
N ILE A 80 4.38 8.38 -16.47
CA ILE A 80 4.88 8.32 -15.08
C ILE A 80 3.88 7.58 -14.19
N MET A 81 2.58 7.89 -14.27
CA MET A 81 1.55 7.24 -13.47
C MET A 81 1.46 5.73 -13.76
N LEU A 82 1.49 5.36 -15.04
CA LEU A 82 1.54 3.94 -15.44
C LEU A 82 2.82 3.25 -14.93
N SER A 83 3.97 3.93 -15.00
CA SER A 83 5.23 3.39 -14.47
C SER A 83 5.15 3.15 -12.96
N ARG A 84 4.54 4.06 -12.20
CA ARG A 84 4.33 3.92 -10.75
C ARG A 84 3.45 2.71 -10.43
N TYR A 85 2.35 2.55 -11.16
CA TYR A 85 1.43 1.42 -10.99
C TYR A 85 2.14 0.09 -11.29
N ASN A 86 2.83 0.00 -12.43
CA ASN A 86 3.52 -1.23 -12.83
C ASN A 86 4.69 -1.60 -11.89
N ALA A 87 5.39 -0.59 -11.34
CA ALA A 87 6.43 -0.83 -10.34
C ALA A 87 5.85 -1.45 -9.07
N ALA A 88 4.69 -0.97 -8.61
CA ALA A 88 4.00 -1.55 -7.46
C ALA A 88 3.60 -3.01 -7.70
N VAL A 89 3.02 -3.32 -8.87
CA VAL A 89 2.70 -4.70 -9.26
C VAL A 89 3.94 -5.60 -9.25
N ALA A 90 5.04 -5.16 -9.88
CA ALA A 90 6.27 -5.95 -9.97
C ALA A 90 6.89 -6.23 -8.59
N GLU A 91 6.83 -5.27 -7.67
CA GLU A 91 7.31 -5.46 -6.30
C GLU A 91 6.43 -6.44 -5.51
N MET A 92 5.10 -6.33 -5.64
CA MET A 92 4.18 -7.29 -5.03
C MET A 92 4.43 -8.72 -5.53
N GLU A 93 4.66 -8.89 -6.84
CA GLU A 93 5.02 -10.19 -7.42
C GLU A 93 6.35 -10.71 -6.86
N THR A 94 7.35 -9.84 -6.72
CA THR A 94 8.66 -10.18 -6.16
C THR A 94 8.54 -10.65 -4.71
N ILE A 95 7.84 -9.89 -3.86
CA ILE A 95 7.62 -10.25 -2.45
C ILE A 95 6.87 -11.58 -2.30
N ALA A 96 5.86 -11.81 -3.14
CA ALA A 96 5.12 -13.06 -3.14
C ALA A 96 6.02 -14.24 -3.55
N SER A 97 6.86 -14.05 -4.57
CA SER A 97 7.84 -15.04 -5.02
C SER A 97 8.86 -15.35 -3.94
N ASP A 98 9.46 -14.33 -3.34
CA ASP A 98 10.49 -14.47 -2.31
C ASP A 98 9.95 -15.19 -1.08
N PHE A 99 8.74 -14.86 -0.64
CA PHE A 99 8.11 -15.58 0.47
C PHE A 99 7.86 -17.06 0.15
N ASN A 100 7.48 -17.40 -1.09
CA ASN A 100 7.33 -18.80 -1.48
C ASN A 100 8.66 -19.57 -1.46
N VAL A 101 9.76 -18.90 -1.86
CA VAL A 101 11.12 -19.48 -1.76
C VAL A 101 11.46 -19.77 -0.30
N GLU A 102 11.19 -18.84 0.61
CA GLU A 102 11.50 -19.05 2.04
C GLU A 102 10.60 -20.13 2.67
N VAL A 103 9.32 -20.21 2.28
CA VAL A 103 8.46 -21.33 2.70
C VAL A 103 9.02 -22.68 2.23
N GLN A 104 9.60 -22.74 1.02
CA GLN A 104 10.25 -23.95 0.54
C GLN A 104 11.52 -24.25 1.33
N ALA A 105 12.37 -23.26 1.59
CA ALA A 105 13.59 -23.42 2.39
C ALA A 105 13.28 -23.97 3.80
N TYR A 106 12.19 -23.50 4.42
CA TYR A 106 11.72 -24.04 5.69
C TYR A 106 11.35 -25.52 5.62
N ARG A 107 10.63 -25.94 4.58
CA ARG A 107 10.24 -27.34 4.38
C ARG A 107 11.45 -28.25 4.17
N GLU A 108 12.46 -27.77 3.46
CA GLU A 108 13.71 -28.50 3.23
C GLU A 108 14.53 -28.64 4.52
N ALA A 109 14.53 -27.61 5.37
CA ALA A 109 15.18 -27.63 6.69
C ALA A 109 14.41 -28.47 7.73
N ASN A 110 13.10 -28.67 7.53
CA ASN A 110 12.20 -29.38 8.43
C ASN A 110 11.47 -30.52 7.69
N PRO A 111 12.18 -31.59 7.28
CA PRO A 111 11.55 -32.70 6.58
C PRO A 111 10.49 -33.35 7.47
N GLU A 112 9.27 -33.51 6.95
CA GLU A 112 8.25 -34.29 7.62
C GLU A 112 8.77 -35.73 7.78
N GLY A 113 8.71 -36.26 9.00
CA GLY A 113 9.09 -37.64 9.26
C GLY A 113 8.18 -38.59 8.49
N ASP A 114 8.79 -39.47 7.69
CA ASP A 114 8.17 -40.53 6.87
C ASP A 114 7.17 -41.41 7.68
#